data_AF-A0A5C4SAD8-F1
#
_entry.id   AF-A0A5C4SAD8-F1
#
_cell.length_a   1.000
_cell.length_b   1.000
_cell.length_c   1.000
_cell.angle_alpha   90.00
_cell.angle_beta   90.00
_cell.angle_gamma   90.00
#
_symmetry.space_group_name_H-M   'P 1'
#
loop_
_entity.id
_entity.type
_entity.pdbx_description
1 polymer ?
#
loop_
_entity_poly.entity_id
_entity_poly.type
_entity_poly.pdbx_seq_one_letter_code
_entity_poly.pdbx_strand_id
1 'polypeptide(L)'
;MQNAKTELIESARKKFSRYKALSQQLGEAAAWEAMLEGFPEIQRQRMGPLLARPTLAEAFREAIPQFKTIGMEMEVVDISNRGIDAVLEIQRICPWLEVCKEFGFETPCHVICELDTAATRRAFPEMNGEILCRQALGAPVCIFEYDRPAKASSGHGAAST
;
A
#
# COMPACT_ATOMS: atom_id res chain seq x y z
N MET A 1 -9.81 -19.62 8.62
CA MET A 1 -8.59 -18.78 8.58
C MET A 1 -7.55 -19.25 7.56
N GLN A 2 -7.54 -20.52 7.12
CA GLN A 2 -6.64 -20.98 6.03
C GLN A 2 -7.00 -20.40 4.65
N ASN A 3 -8.28 -20.18 4.38
CA ASN A 3 -8.75 -19.71 3.07
C ASN A 3 -8.26 -18.30 2.70
N ALA A 4 -8.30 -17.33 3.62
CA ALA A 4 -7.92 -15.94 3.34
C ALA A 4 -6.42 -15.80 2.99
N LYS A 5 -5.54 -16.52 3.70
CA LYS A 5 -4.11 -16.57 3.39
C LYS A 5 -3.86 -17.21 2.01
N THR A 6 -4.58 -18.27 1.68
CA THR A 6 -4.46 -18.95 0.38
C THR A 6 -4.94 -18.06 -0.77
N GLU A 7 -6.12 -17.44 -0.65
CA GLU A 7 -6.67 -16.52 -1.66
C GLU A 7 -5.74 -15.34 -1.94
N LEU A 8 -5.10 -14.83 -0.90
CA LEU A 8 -4.17 -13.71 -1.00
C LEU A 8 -2.85 -14.10 -1.71
N ILE A 9 -2.27 -15.25 -1.36
CA ILE A 9 -1.11 -15.81 -2.08
C ILE A 9 -1.47 -16.07 -3.55
N GLU A 10 -2.65 -16.60 -3.83
CA GLU A 10 -3.13 -16.77 -5.20
C GLU A 10 -3.30 -15.45 -5.95
N SER A 11 -3.79 -14.40 -5.28
CA SER A 11 -3.88 -13.06 -5.85
C SER A 11 -2.49 -12.52 -6.23
N ALA A 12 -1.48 -12.71 -5.36
CA ALA A 12 -0.11 -12.33 -5.66
C ALA A 12 0.47 -13.15 -6.82
N ARG A 13 0.27 -14.47 -6.84
CA ARG A 13 0.66 -15.34 -7.97
C ARG A 13 0.05 -14.86 -9.28
N LYS A 14 -1.23 -14.47 -9.29
CA LYS A 14 -1.91 -13.89 -10.47
C LYS A 14 -1.26 -12.58 -10.90
N LYS A 15 -0.93 -11.67 -9.96
CA LYS A 15 -0.23 -10.41 -10.27
C LYS A 15 1.15 -10.69 -10.90
N PHE A 16 1.98 -11.55 -10.30
CA PHE A 16 3.30 -11.89 -10.84
C PHE A 16 3.23 -12.57 -12.21
N SER A 17 2.34 -13.55 -12.36
CA SER A 17 2.11 -14.24 -13.63
C SER A 17 1.71 -13.27 -14.74
N ARG A 18 0.74 -12.38 -14.46
CA ARG A 18 0.28 -11.37 -15.41
C ARG A 18 1.40 -10.40 -15.79
N TYR A 19 2.12 -9.86 -14.82
CA TYR A 19 3.22 -8.93 -15.10
C TYR A 19 4.30 -9.60 -15.96
N LYS A 20 4.74 -10.81 -15.61
CA LYS A 20 5.72 -11.57 -16.40
C LYS A 20 5.28 -11.77 -17.85
N ALA A 21 4.03 -12.19 -18.06
CA ALA A 21 3.48 -12.38 -19.40
C ALA A 21 3.45 -11.07 -20.21
N LEU A 22 3.00 -9.97 -19.59
CA LEU A 22 2.98 -8.65 -20.24
C LEU A 22 4.39 -8.15 -20.55
N SER A 23 5.35 -8.33 -19.64
CA SER A 23 6.74 -7.90 -19.85
C SER A 23 7.38 -8.63 -21.03
N GLN A 24 7.09 -9.92 -21.21
CA GLN A 24 7.58 -10.69 -22.37
C GLN A 24 6.95 -10.24 -23.69
N GLN A 25 5.71 -9.75 -23.66
CA GLN A 25 4.97 -9.33 -24.86
C GLN A 25 5.24 -7.88 -25.26
N LEU A 26 5.34 -6.97 -24.29
CA LEU A 26 5.32 -5.52 -24.50
C LEU A 26 6.61 -4.81 -24.04
N GLY A 27 7.48 -5.51 -23.32
CA GLY A 27 8.56 -4.90 -22.55
C GLY A 27 8.09 -4.38 -21.19
N GLU A 28 9.03 -4.23 -20.24
CA GLU A 28 8.73 -3.97 -18.82
C GLU A 28 7.97 -2.65 -18.60
N ALA A 29 8.40 -1.56 -19.24
CA ALA A 29 7.76 -0.25 -19.08
C ALA A 29 6.29 -0.25 -19.54
N ALA A 30 6.00 -0.88 -20.68
CA ALA A 30 4.63 -0.99 -21.19
C ALA A 30 3.79 -1.98 -20.35
N ALA A 31 4.40 -3.06 -19.87
CA ALA A 31 3.76 -3.99 -18.95
C ALA A 31 3.38 -3.33 -17.63
N TRP A 32 4.24 -2.45 -17.10
CA TRP A 32 3.97 -1.66 -15.91
C TRP A 32 2.72 -0.80 -16.06
N GLU A 33 2.63 -0.04 -17.15
CA GLU A 33 1.45 0.79 -17.42
C GLU A 33 0.18 -0.05 -17.63
N ALA A 34 0.30 -1.19 -18.32
CA ALA A 34 -0.82 -2.13 -18.50
C ALA A 34 -1.28 -2.77 -17.18
N MET A 35 -0.39 -2.94 -16.19
CA MET A 35 -0.76 -3.38 -14.84
C MET A 35 -1.49 -2.29 -14.05
N LEU A 36 -1.25 -1.01 -14.36
CA LEU A 36 -1.89 0.13 -13.73
C LEU A 36 -3.24 0.49 -14.37
N GLU A 37 -3.58 -0.06 -15.53
CA GLU A 37 -4.87 0.17 -16.17
C GLU A 37 -6.03 -0.29 -15.26
N GLY A 38 -6.95 0.63 -14.95
CA GLY A 38 -8.08 0.39 -14.05
C GLY A 38 -7.70 0.24 -12.56
N PHE A 39 -6.42 0.10 -12.23
CA PHE A 39 -6.00 -0.12 -10.85
C PHE A 39 -6.22 1.09 -9.92
N PRO A 40 -6.00 2.35 -10.35
CA PRO A 40 -6.34 3.53 -9.55
C PRO A 40 -7.81 3.58 -9.13
N GLU A 41 -8.74 3.13 -9.98
CA GLU A 41 -10.17 3.12 -9.64
C GLU A 41 -10.47 2.10 -8.53
N ILE A 42 -9.83 0.93 -8.59
CA ILE A 42 -9.89 -0.06 -7.50
C ILE A 42 -9.31 0.52 -6.21
N GLN A 43 -8.20 1.28 -6.28
CA GLN A 43 -7.65 1.95 -5.10
C GLN A 43 -8.60 3.00 -4.54
N ARG A 44 -9.31 3.77 -5.37
CA ARG A 44 -10.35 4.70 -4.90
C ARG A 44 -11.43 3.99 -4.10
N GLN A 45 -11.92 2.86 -4.61
CA GLN A 45 -12.98 2.09 -3.96
C GLN A 45 -12.52 1.47 -2.63
N ARG A 46 -11.28 0.98 -2.56
CA ARG A 46 -10.74 0.29 -1.37
C ARG A 46 -10.23 1.26 -0.31
N MET A 47 -9.43 2.24 -0.71
CA MET A 47 -8.80 3.18 0.21
C MET A 47 -9.69 4.38 0.52
N GLY A 48 -10.58 4.79 -0.38
CA GLY A 48 -11.42 5.99 -0.21
C GLY A 48 -12.14 6.06 1.15
N PRO A 49 -12.84 4.99 1.60
CA PRO A 49 -13.48 4.97 2.91
C PRO A 49 -12.51 5.12 4.08
N LEU A 50 -11.32 4.51 4.00
CA LEU A 50 -10.28 4.64 5.02
C LEU A 50 -9.69 6.05 5.03
N LEU A 51 -9.45 6.63 3.86
CA LEU A 51 -8.92 7.99 3.75
C LEU A 51 -9.97 9.06 4.12
N ALA A 52 -11.25 8.72 4.18
CA ALA A 52 -12.27 9.60 4.72
C ALA A 52 -12.11 9.84 6.24
N ARG A 53 -11.33 9.01 6.96
CA ARG A 53 -11.06 9.18 8.39
C ARG A 53 -10.33 10.49 8.71
N PRO A 54 -10.52 11.04 9.93
CA PRO A 54 -9.84 12.25 10.39
C PRO A 54 -8.32 12.22 10.19
N THR A 55 -7.65 11.12 10.54
CA THR A 55 -6.20 10.95 10.36
C THR A 55 -5.85 9.69 9.57
N LEU A 56 -4.69 9.69 8.92
CA LEU A 56 -4.13 8.48 8.29
C LEU A 56 -3.81 7.41 9.34
N ALA A 57 -3.36 7.81 10.54
CA ALA A 57 -3.10 6.87 11.61
C ALA A 57 -4.35 6.08 12.02
N GLU A 58 -5.52 6.73 12.12
CA GLU A 58 -6.80 6.05 12.36
C GLU A 58 -7.16 5.11 11.20
N ALA A 59 -7.07 5.61 9.96
CA ALA A 59 -7.36 4.84 8.75
C ALA A 59 -6.54 3.54 8.68
N PHE A 60 -5.24 3.62 8.92
CA PHE A 60 -4.33 2.48 8.84
C PHE A 60 -4.52 1.52 10.02
N ARG A 61 -4.80 2.03 11.23
CA ARG A 61 -5.12 1.17 12.37
C ARG A 61 -6.38 0.34 12.15
N GLU A 62 -7.40 0.90 11.51
CA GLU A 62 -8.61 0.15 11.13
C GLU A 62 -8.35 -1.00 10.14
N ALA A 63 -7.30 -0.89 9.32
CA ALA A 63 -6.92 -1.94 8.38
C ALA A 63 -6.13 -3.09 9.03
N ILE A 64 -5.54 -2.90 10.23
CA ILE A 64 -4.72 -3.93 10.93
C ILE A 64 -5.40 -5.30 11.00
N PRO A 65 -6.69 -5.43 11.41
CA PRO A 65 -7.32 -6.75 11.49
C PRO A 65 -7.36 -7.46 10.13
N GLN A 66 -7.59 -6.73 9.03
CA GLN A 66 -7.61 -7.30 7.69
C GLN A 66 -6.24 -7.84 7.31
N PHE A 67 -5.18 -7.06 7.53
CA PHE A 67 -3.79 -7.50 7.33
C PHE A 67 -3.41 -8.72 8.19
N LYS A 68 -3.89 -8.78 9.44
CA LYS A 68 -3.69 -9.95 10.30
C LYS A 68 -4.34 -11.22 9.74
N THR A 69 -5.53 -11.12 9.13
CA THR A 69 -6.19 -12.31 8.56
C THR A 69 -5.41 -12.96 7.41
N ILE A 70 -4.54 -12.18 6.77
CA ILE A 70 -3.75 -12.59 5.60
C ILE A 70 -2.29 -12.92 5.97
N GLY A 71 -1.98 -12.97 7.27
CA GLY A 71 -0.68 -13.36 7.80
C GLY A 71 0.37 -12.25 7.80
N MET A 72 -0.05 -10.99 7.67
CA MET A 72 0.81 -9.82 7.84
C MET A 72 0.75 -9.31 9.28
N GLU A 73 1.88 -8.82 9.78
CA GLU A 73 1.97 -8.18 11.09
C GLU A 73 2.37 -6.72 10.90
N MET A 74 1.37 -5.85 11.04
CA MET A 74 1.46 -4.42 10.81
C MET A 74 1.46 -3.64 12.13
N GLU A 75 2.33 -2.64 12.21
CA GLU A 75 2.35 -1.62 13.24
C GLU A 75 2.22 -0.24 12.58
N VAL A 76 1.53 0.69 13.25
CA VAL A 76 1.17 1.99 12.70
C VAL A 76 1.65 3.09 13.66
N VAL A 77 2.56 3.93 13.19
CA VAL A 77 3.10 5.06 13.94
C VAL A 77 2.55 6.35 13.34
N ASP A 78 1.87 7.15 14.14
CA ASP A 78 1.46 8.49 13.76
C ASP A 78 2.66 9.43 13.84
N ILE A 79 3.02 10.04 12.71
CA ILE A 79 4.12 11.01 12.61
C ILE A 79 3.60 12.40 12.20
N SER A 80 2.29 12.62 12.27
CA SER A 80 1.64 13.88 11.90
C SER A 80 2.22 15.06 12.66
N ASN A 81 2.65 16.08 11.93
CA ASN A 81 3.18 17.32 12.50
C ASN A 81 3.13 18.45 11.46
N ARG A 82 3.25 19.70 11.92
CA ARG A 82 3.43 20.88 11.06
C ARG A 82 2.38 21.00 9.92
N GLY A 83 1.13 20.65 10.22
CA GLY A 83 0.03 20.72 9.25
C GLY A 83 -0.02 19.57 8.23
N ILE A 84 0.75 18.52 8.45
CA ILE A 84 0.75 17.29 7.64
C ILE A 84 0.17 16.15 8.46
N ASP A 85 -0.80 15.44 7.88
CA ASP A 85 -1.32 14.16 8.37
C ASP A 85 -0.47 13.05 7.76
N ALA A 86 0.33 12.38 8.57
CA ALA A 86 1.35 11.44 8.11
C ALA A 86 1.46 10.21 9.02
N VAL A 87 1.77 9.07 8.40
CA VAL A 87 1.83 7.79 9.06
C VAL A 87 2.98 6.95 8.55
N LEU A 88 3.61 6.19 9.46
CA LEU A 88 4.46 5.07 9.11
C LEU A 88 3.69 3.76 9.28
N GLU A 89 3.65 2.98 8.21
CA GLU A 89 3.22 1.58 8.22
C GLU A 89 4.46 0.70 8.30
N ILE A 90 4.59 -0.07 9.39
CA ILE A 90 5.72 -0.98 9.62
C ILE A 90 5.21 -2.40 9.48
N GLN A 91 5.73 -3.13 8.48
CA GLN A 91 5.38 -4.52 8.21
C GLN A 91 6.53 -5.44 8.65
N ARG A 92 6.28 -6.23 9.69
CA ARG A 92 7.25 -7.19 10.23
C ARG A 92 7.33 -8.48 9.42
N ILE A 93 6.26 -8.84 8.71
CA ILE A 93 6.21 -10.05 7.88
C ILE A 93 5.79 -9.68 6.46
N CYS A 94 6.64 -10.00 5.48
CA CYS A 94 6.31 -9.90 4.06
C CYS A 94 5.94 -11.29 3.51
N PRO A 95 4.67 -11.56 3.17
CA PRO A 95 4.24 -12.87 2.68
C PRO A 95 4.67 -13.14 1.23
N TRP A 96 5.24 -12.14 0.55
CA TRP A 96 5.50 -12.17 -0.89
C TRP A 96 6.92 -12.63 -1.26
N LEU A 97 7.84 -12.65 -0.30
CA LEU A 97 9.26 -12.92 -0.53
C LEU A 97 9.51 -14.26 -1.22
N GLU A 98 8.77 -15.30 -0.83
CA GLU A 98 8.91 -16.62 -1.46
C GLU A 98 8.06 -16.76 -2.72
N VAL A 99 6.91 -16.08 -2.77
CA VAL A 99 5.98 -16.17 -3.91
C VAL A 99 6.60 -15.60 -5.19
N CYS A 100 7.37 -14.51 -5.10
CA CYS A 100 7.97 -13.88 -6.28
C CYS A 100 9.00 -14.78 -6.98
N LYS A 101 9.67 -15.66 -6.22
CA LYS A 101 10.67 -16.60 -6.74
C LYS A 101 10.06 -17.66 -7.65
N GLU A 102 8.80 -18.06 -7.41
CA GLU A 102 8.06 -18.98 -8.29
C GLU A 102 7.98 -18.46 -9.74
N PHE A 103 8.07 -17.14 -9.92
CA PHE A 103 8.01 -16.47 -11.23
C PHE A 103 9.37 -15.95 -11.71
N GLY A 104 10.45 -16.17 -10.95
CA GLY A 104 11.81 -15.76 -11.31
C GLY A 104 12.12 -14.29 -10.98
N PHE A 105 11.38 -13.66 -10.07
CA PHE A 105 11.71 -12.33 -9.57
C PHE A 105 12.56 -12.41 -8.30
N GLU A 106 13.60 -11.58 -8.22
CA GLU A 106 14.44 -11.47 -7.02
C GLU A 106 13.72 -10.79 -5.85
N THR A 107 12.86 -9.82 -6.14
CA THR A 107 12.09 -9.09 -5.13
C THR A 107 10.61 -8.97 -5.53
N PRO A 108 9.69 -8.96 -4.55
CA PRO A 108 8.26 -8.80 -4.81
C PRO A 108 7.85 -7.32 -4.99
N CYS A 109 8.70 -6.39 -4.56
CA CYS A 109 8.33 -5.01 -4.26
C CYS A 109 7.80 -4.27 -5.49
N HIS A 110 8.43 -4.46 -6.66
CA HIS A 110 8.02 -3.80 -7.89
C HIS A 110 6.58 -4.16 -8.26
N VAL A 111 6.26 -5.45 -8.33
CA VAL A 111 4.96 -5.95 -8.80
C VAL A 111 3.85 -5.85 -7.74
N ILE A 112 4.21 -5.74 -6.46
CA ILE A 112 3.22 -5.66 -5.38
C ILE A 112 3.14 -4.24 -4.86
N CYS A 113 4.13 -3.82 -4.08
CA CYS A 113 4.08 -2.59 -3.30
C CYS A 113 4.17 -1.34 -4.17
N GLU A 114 5.09 -1.31 -5.14
CA GLU A 114 5.29 -0.13 -5.99
C GLU A 114 4.12 0.09 -6.94
N LEU A 115 3.49 -0.98 -7.45
CA LEU A 115 2.23 -0.89 -8.20
C LEU A 115 1.11 -0.34 -7.33
N ASP A 116 0.97 -0.83 -6.09
CA ASP A 116 -0.04 -0.34 -5.16
C ASP A 116 0.17 1.15 -4.84
N THR A 117 1.40 1.58 -4.53
CA THR A 117 1.75 2.99 -4.29
C THR A 117 1.50 3.87 -5.52
N ALA A 118 1.90 3.42 -6.72
CA ALA A 118 1.68 4.16 -7.96
C ALA A 118 0.20 4.31 -8.28
N ALA A 119 -0.60 3.25 -8.09
CA ALA A 119 -2.05 3.29 -8.27
C ALA A 119 -2.70 4.23 -7.26
N THR A 120 -2.29 4.20 -5.98
CA THR A 120 -2.78 5.10 -4.94
C THR A 120 -2.48 6.56 -5.25
N ARG A 121 -1.26 6.89 -5.70
CA ARG A 121 -0.91 8.25 -6.11
C ARG A 121 -1.74 8.75 -7.31
N ARG A 122 -2.04 7.88 -8.27
CA ARG A 122 -2.95 8.20 -9.39
C ARG A 122 -4.41 8.35 -8.94
N ALA A 123 -4.80 7.64 -7.88
CA ALA A 123 -6.15 7.67 -7.33
C ALA A 123 -6.41 8.92 -6.47
N PHE A 124 -5.40 9.34 -5.70
CA PHE A 124 -5.43 10.43 -4.72
C PHE A 124 -4.19 11.33 -4.90
N PRO A 125 -4.23 12.32 -5.81
CA PRO A 125 -3.08 13.16 -6.12
C PRO A 125 -2.53 13.98 -4.94
N GLU A 126 -3.34 14.20 -3.91
CA GLU A 126 -2.97 14.89 -2.67
C GLU A 126 -2.23 14.01 -1.67
N MET A 127 -2.19 12.69 -1.91
CA MET A 127 -1.45 11.76 -1.07
C MET A 127 -0.10 11.41 -1.67
N ASN A 128 0.90 11.44 -0.82
CA ASN A 128 2.20 10.85 -1.08
C ASN A 128 2.28 9.49 -0.41
N GLY A 129 3.03 8.61 -1.04
CA GLY A 129 3.33 7.27 -0.54
C GLY A 129 4.74 6.92 -0.98
N GLU A 130 5.54 6.41 -0.05
CA GLU A 130 6.93 6.05 -0.28
C GLU A 130 7.30 4.76 0.47
N ILE A 131 8.18 3.95 -0.13
CA ILE A 131 8.74 2.76 0.49
C ILE A 131 10.13 3.09 1.02
N LEU A 132 10.22 3.39 2.31
CA LEU A 132 11.46 3.79 2.97
C LEU A 132 12.40 2.62 3.24
N CYS A 133 11.84 1.44 3.48
CA CYS A 133 12.60 0.26 3.89
C CYS A 133 11.96 -1.02 3.35
N ARG A 134 12.77 -2.02 2.97
CA ARG A 134 12.32 -3.25 2.31
C ARG A 134 13.01 -4.49 2.90
N GLN A 135 12.24 -5.45 3.39
CA GLN A 135 12.78 -6.76 3.79
C GLN A 135 13.45 -7.49 2.62
N ALA A 136 12.95 -7.31 1.39
CA ALA A 136 13.54 -7.89 0.20
C ALA A 136 14.98 -7.44 -0.07
N LEU A 137 15.43 -6.36 0.58
CA LEU A 137 16.80 -5.83 0.51
C LEU A 137 17.60 -6.08 1.80
N GLY A 138 17.17 -7.03 2.63
CA GLY A 138 17.89 -7.45 3.84
C GLY A 138 17.52 -6.69 5.12
N ALA A 139 16.56 -5.77 5.08
CA ALA A 139 16.07 -5.10 6.27
C ALA A 139 15.19 -6.03 7.14
N PRO A 140 15.07 -5.80 8.45
CA PRO A 140 14.22 -6.62 9.32
C PRO A 140 12.72 -6.36 9.13
N VAL A 141 12.34 -5.22 8.55
CA VAL A 141 10.95 -4.80 8.34
C VAL A 141 10.82 -4.07 7.00
N CYS A 142 9.60 -3.99 6.45
CA CYS A 142 9.28 -2.98 5.45
C CYS A 142 8.70 -1.77 6.15
N ILE A 143 9.05 -0.57 5.70
CA ILE A 143 8.49 0.69 6.21
C ILE A 143 7.95 1.46 5.03
N PHE A 144 6.68 1.86 5.13
CA PHE A 144 6.01 2.73 4.18
C PHE A 144 5.65 4.02 4.89
N GLU A 145 5.91 5.14 4.24
CA GLU A 145 5.41 6.44 4.65
C GLU A 145 4.24 6.82 3.75
N TYR A 146 3.18 7.33 4.37
CA TYR A 146 2.11 7.99 3.65
C TYR A 146 1.83 9.33 4.32
N ASP A 147 1.66 10.36 3.50
CA ASP A 147 1.34 11.71 3.98
C ASP A 147 0.36 12.40 3.06
N ARG A 148 -0.35 13.38 3.64
CA ARG A 148 -1.24 14.31 2.95
C ARG A 148 -1.36 15.61 3.75
N PRO A 149 -1.85 16.70 3.14
CA PRO A 149 -2.24 17.88 3.90
C PRO A 149 -3.23 17.51 5.01
N ALA A 150 -3.01 18.00 6.23
CA ALA A 150 -3.95 17.77 7.32
C ALA A 150 -5.32 18.35 6.96
N LYS A 151 -6.39 17.61 7.31
CA LYS A 151 -7.75 18.12 7.17
C LYS A 151 -7.89 19.37 8.03
N ALA A 152 -8.41 20.45 7.47
CA ALA A 152 -8.75 21.63 8.25
C ALA A 152 -9.68 21.18 9.39
N SER A 153 -9.27 21.41 10.64
CA SER A 153 -10.15 21.24 11.77
C SER A 153 -11.38 22.12 11.50
N SER A 154 -12.56 21.52 11.32
CA SER A 154 -13.80 22.28 11.28
C SER A 154 -13.91 23.02 12.60
N GLY A 155 -13.51 24.29 12.61
CA GLY A 155 -13.37 25.11 13.80
C GLY A 155 -14.69 25.11 14.56
N HIS A 156 -14.67 24.57 15.78
CA HIS A 156 -15.73 24.82 16.73
C HIS A 156 -15.57 26.26 17.20
N GLY A 157 -16.44 27.15 16.68
CA GLY A 157 -16.81 28.42 17.28
C GLY A 157 -15.70 29.45 17.48
N ALA A 158 -15.81 30.56 16.76
CA ALA A 158 -15.22 31.82 17.18
C ALA A 158 -15.59 32.10 18.64
N ALA A 159 -14.60 32.10 19.54
CA ALA A 159 -14.73 32.78 20.81
C ALA A 159 -14.55 34.28 20.53
N SER A 160 -15.68 34.96 20.37
CA SER A 160 -15.76 36.41 20.45
C SER A 160 -15.42 36.85 21.89
N THR A 161 -14.34 37.62 22.02
CA THR A 161 -14.12 38.59 23.11
C THR A 161 -13.87 39.95 22.48
#